data_AF-A0A162N2T3-F1
#
_entry.id   AF-A0A162N2T3-F1
#
_cell.length_a   1.000
_cell.length_b   1.000
_cell.length_c   1.000
_cell.angle_alpha   90.00
_cell.angle_beta   90.00
_cell.angle_gamma   90.00
#
_symmetry.space_group_name_H-M   'P 1'
#
loop_
_entity.id
_entity.type
_entity.pdbx_description
1 polymer ?
#
loop_
_entity_poly.entity_id
_entity_poly.type
_entity_poly.pdbx_seq_one_letter_code
_entity_poly.pdbx_strand_id
1 'polypeptide(L)'
;MSIFFPSSKHEGYKEVVKAGEDTKYVGLGILNLEKKESYIDKTGKEEKVLVILSGKCDVKVGGQLFKGLGGRENVFSGKATAVYIPINSVYEIEESDGKNAEIAIVSAIAEKQYQPFVVKPEDVIVNFRGNDGYKREVHDIIVEKAEGRVDRILVGETFSYPGQWSSYPSHKHDKYDPPVETEMEEIYYFKVYPKEGFGVQVIYNDDLTLRESFLVKDGDTVVIKEGYHPVAAAPGFKVYYLWIMAGPYGRKLTPKDDPKLVGAMKIN
;
A
#
# COMPACT_ATOMS: atom_id res chain seq x y z
N MET A 1 -12.10 15.84 6.62
CA MET A 1 -11.24 14.89 7.35
C MET A 1 -9.82 15.10 6.89
N SER A 2 -8.83 14.91 7.78
CA SER A 2 -7.42 14.97 7.38
C SER A 2 -7.12 13.89 6.35
N ILE A 3 -6.26 14.20 5.38
CA ILE A 3 -5.72 13.20 4.43
C ILE A 3 -4.28 12.81 4.76
N PHE A 4 -3.67 13.46 5.75
CA PHE A 4 -2.32 13.17 6.22
C PHE A 4 -2.36 12.69 7.67
N PHE A 5 -1.70 11.57 7.92
CA PHE A 5 -1.66 10.90 9.22
C PHE A 5 -0.18 10.69 9.59
N PRO A 6 0.39 11.58 10.42
CA PRO A 6 1.74 11.42 10.92
C PRO A 6 1.90 10.10 11.69
N SER A 7 3.06 9.48 11.52
CA SER A 7 3.48 8.33 12.30
C SER A 7 3.43 8.64 13.80
N SER A 8 3.05 7.65 14.58
CA SER A 8 3.27 7.66 16.03
C SER A 8 3.72 6.29 16.48
N LYS A 9 4.64 6.26 17.45
CA LYS A 9 5.01 5.02 18.12
C LYS A 9 3.78 4.42 18.79
N HIS A 10 3.67 3.10 18.71
CA HIS A 10 2.64 2.32 19.37
C HIS A 10 3.12 0.86 19.45
N GLU A 11 2.53 0.13 20.40
CA GLU A 11 2.64 -1.32 20.53
C GLU A 11 1.32 -1.95 20.07
N GLY A 12 1.36 -3.21 19.63
CA GLY A 12 0.17 -3.90 19.14
C GLY A 12 -0.40 -3.27 17.87
N TYR A 13 -1.72 -3.40 17.69
CA TYR A 13 -2.44 -2.89 16.53
C TYR A 13 -2.87 -1.44 16.72
N LYS A 14 -2.59 -0.60 15.71
CA LYS A 14 -3.15 0.74 15.57
C LYS A 14 -3.83 0.89 14.22
N GLU A 15 -5.12 1.20 14.24
CA GLU A 15 -5.85 1.67 13.08
C GLU A 15 -5.35 3.07 12.68
N VAL A 16 -5.00 3.25 11.41
CA VAL A 16 -4.47 4.51 10.87
C VAL A 16 -5.49 5.18 9.96
N VAL A 17 -6.13 4.40 9.10
CA VAL A 17 -7.19 4.83 8.17
C VAL A 17 -8.30 3.79 8.23
N LYS A 18 -9.53 4.23 8.50
CA LYS A 18 -10.69 3.35 8.61
C LYS A 18 -11.57 3.39 7.35
N ALA A 19 -11.77 2.22 6.75
CA ALA A 19 -12.67 2.06 5.62
C ALA A 19 -14.13 2.36 6.02
N GLY A 20 -14.85 3.09 5.18
CA GLY A 20 -16.21 3.55 5.43
C GLY A 20 -16.31 4.80 6.32
N GLU A 21 -15.20 5.31 6.86
CA GLU A 21 -15.13 6.53 7.66
C GLU A 21 -14.15 7.54 7.05
N ASP A 22 -12.84 7.25 7.09
CA ASP A 22 -11.80 8.12 6.52
C ASP A 22 -11.77 8.05 4.99
N THR A 23 -12.07 6.88 4.45
CA THR A 23 -12.24 6.57 3.02
C THR A 23 -13.57 5.85 2.84
N LYS A 24 -14.05 5.69 1.61
CA LYS A 24 -15.23 4.87 1.33
C LYS A 24 -14.92 3.39 1.31
N TYR A 25 -13.75 2.98 0.80
CA TYR A 25 -13.45 1.58 0.49
C TYR A 25 -12.23 1.01 1.19
N VAL A 26 -11.14 1.76 1.37
CA VAL A 26 -9.82 1.22 1.76
C VAL A 26 -9.40 1.57 3.19
N GLY A 27 -8.88 0.61 3.94
CA GLY A 27 -8.39 0.80 5.29
C GLY A 27 -6.92 0.43 5.43
N LEU A 28 -6.29 0.97 6.47
CA LEU A 28 -4.93 0.65 6.89
C LEU A 28 -4.83 0.65 8.41
N GLY A 29 -4.25 -0.41 8.96
CA GLY A 29 -3.69 -0.41 10.30
C GLY A 29 -2.28 -0.99 10.31
N ILE A 30 -1.49 -0.60 11.31
CA ILE A 30 -0.15 -1.13 11.55
C ILE A 30 -0.19 -1.98 12.81
N LEU A 31 0.35 -3.19 12.71
CA LEU A 31 0.51 -4.11 13.83
C LEU A 31 2.00 -4.26 14.11
N ASN A 32 2.40 -3.91 15.33
CA ASN A 32 3.73 -4.20 15.88
C ASN A 32 3.58 -5.32 16.91
N LEU A 33 4.21 -6.46 16.66
CA LEU A 33 4.26 -7.59 17.58
C LEU A 33 5.64 -7.65 18.23
N GLU A 34 5.67 -7.76 19.55
CA GLU A 34 6.86 -8.18 20.28
C GLU A 34 7.01 -9.71 20.27
N LYS A 35 8.11 -10.17 20.87
CA LYS A 35 8.46 -11.59 20.94
C LYS A 35 7.33 -12.42 21.54
N LYS A 36 6.86 -13.43 20.79
CA LYS A 36 5.76 -14.34 21.15
C LYS A 36 4.40 -13.67 21.38
N GLU A 37 4.22 -12.43 20.95
CA GLU A 37 2.90 -11.82 20.98
C GLU A 37 2.02 -12.36 19.86
N SER A 38 0.71 -12.37 20.12
CA SER A 38 -0.29 -12.68 19.12
C SER A 38 -1.38 -11.62 19.06
N TYR A 39 -1.99 -11.50 17.88
CA TYR A 39 -3.09 -10.60 17.60
C TYR A 39 -4.21 -11.37 16.92
N ILE A 40 -5.44 -11.22 17.42
CA ILE A 40 -6.64 -11.89 16.90
C ILE A 40 -7.66 -10.82 16.53
N ASP A 41 -8.22 -10.94 15.33
CA ASP A 41 -9.28 -10.04 14.87
C ASP A 41 -10.24 -10.72 13.90
N LYS A 42 -11.30 -10.00 13.53
CA LYS A 42 -12.34 -10.43 12.60
C LYS A 42 -12.39 -9.49 11.41
N THR A 43 -12.57 -10.04 10.22
CA THR A 43 -12.61 -9.24 9.00
C THR A 43 -13.97 -8.59 8.74
N GLY A 44 -15.07 -9.17 9.22
CA GLY A 44 -16.41 -8.63 8.99
C GLY A 44 -16.70 -8.50 7.48
N LYS A 45 -17.04 -7.29 7.02
CA LYS A 45 -17.31 -6.99 5.60
C LYS A 45 -16.09 -6.53 4.82
N GLU A 46 -14.91 -6.53 5.43
CA GLU A 46 -13.68 -6.13 4.77
C GLU A 46 -12.88 -7.37 4.38
N GLU A 47 -12.36 -7.42 3.16
CA GLU A 47 -11.26 -8.33 2.86
C GLU A 47 -9.96 -7.67 3.34
N LYS A 48 -9.00 -8.45 3.83
CA LYS A 48 -7.73 -7.92 4.35
C LYS A 48 -6.53 -8.55 3.66
N VAL A 49 -5.43 -7.81 3.61
CA VAL A 49 -4.12 -8.30 3.20
C VAL A 49 -3.11 -7.93 4.29
N LEU A 50 -2.43 -8.95 4.81
CA LEU A 50 -1.39 -8.80 5.82
C LEU A 50 -0.05 -8.71 5.09
N VAL A 51 0.52 -7.51 4.95
CA VAL A 51 1.84 -7.33 4.32
C VAL A 51 2.89 -7.28 5.42
N ILE A 52 3.80 -8.26 5.45
CA ILE A 52 4.83 -8.35 6.48
C ILE A 52 5.97 -7.39 6.11
N LEU A 53 6.06 -6.26 6.82
CA LEU A 53 7.03 -5.20 6.56
C LEU A 53 8.41 -5.54 7.11
N SER A 54 8.47 -6.23 8.24
CA SER A 54 9.69 -6.78 8.82
C SER A 54 9.40 -7.94 9.77
N GLY A 55 10.41 -8.76 10.05
CA GLY A 55 10.28 -9.88 10.99
C GLY A 55 9.58 -11.10 10.40
N LYS A 56 9.10 -12.01 11.27
CA LYS A 56 8.35 -13.20 10.85
C LYS A 56 7.16 -13.47 11.76
N CYS A 57 6.13 -14.06 11.17
CA CYS A 57 4.95 -14.50 11.88
C CYS A 57 4.34 -15.78 11.30
N ASP A 58 3.54 -16.44 12.13
CA ASP A 58 2.58 -17.45 11.72
C ASP A 58 1.20 -16.79 11.59
N VAL A 59 0.40 -17.22 10.62
CA VAL A 59 -0.97 -16.71 10.38
C VAL A 59 -1.94 -17.88 10.33
N LYS A 60 -2.98 -17.81 11.16
CA LYS A 60 -4.07 -18.79 11.20
C LYS A 60 -5.37 -18.14 10.74
N VAL A 61 -6.05 -18.73 9.76
CA VAL A 61 -7.31 -18.23 9.20
C VAL A 61 -8.10 -19.38 8.58
N GLY A 62 -9.42 -19.42 8.81
CA GLY A 62 -10.29 -20.40 8.16
C GLY A 62 -9.87 -21.87 8.37
N GLY A 63 -9.31 -22.18 9.55
CA GLY A 63 -8.79 -23.52 9.87
C GLY A 63 -7.43 -23.86 9.26
N GLN A 64 -6.86 -22.98 8.44
CA GLN A 64 -5.51 -23.13 7.86
C GLN A 64 -4.48 -22.41 8.73
N LEU A 65 -3.26 -22.95 8.79
CA LEU A 65 -2.11 -22.36 9.48
C LEU A 65 -0.95 -22.21 8.49
N PHE A 66 -0.57 -20.97 8.22
CA PHE A 66 0.59 -20.62 7.42
C PHE A 66 1.74 -20.24 8.36
N LYS A 67 2.89 -20.93 8.25
CA LYS A 67 4.01 -20.77 9.19
C LYS A 67 5.21 -20.06 8.59
N GLY A 68 5.97 -19.37 9.44
CA GLY A 68 7.28 -18.82 9.12
C GLY A 68 7.23 -17.79 7.99
N LEU A 69 6.16 -17.01 7.92
CA LEU A 69 5.95 -16.01 6.88
C LEU A 69 6.82 -14.77 7.15
N GLY A 70 7.24 -14.08 6.09
CA GLY A 70 8.08 -12.87 6.20
C GLY A 70 9.56 -13.17 6.03
N GLY A 71 10.40 -12.46 6.79
CA GLY A 71 11.84 -12.68 6.85
C GLY A 71 12.71 -11.56 6.27
N ARG A 72 12.12 -10.53 5.65
CA ARG A 72 12.86 -9.31 5.33
C ARG A 72 13.16 -8.52 6.59
N GLU A 73 14.37 -7.97 6.70
CA GLU A 73 14.79 -7.15 7.83
C GLU A 73 14.00 -5.83 7.89
N ASN A 74 13.76 -5.24 6.74
CA ASN A 74 12.88 -4.09 6.54
C ASN A 74 12.39 -4.10 5.08
N VAL A 75 11.52 -3.14 4.72
CA VAL A 75 10.93 -3.07 3.38
C VAL A 75 11.95 -2.95 2.26
N PHE A 76 13.14 -2.37 2.52
CA PHE A 76 14.22 -2.18 1.54
C PHE A 76 15.13 -3.41 1.37
N SER A 77 14.94 -4.47 2.16
CA SER A 77 15.79 -5.67 2.15
C SER A 77 15.28 -6.78 1.21
N GLY A 78 14.16 -6.56 0.50
CA GLY A 78 13.66 -7.50 -0.49
C GLY A 78 12.14 -7.47 -0.67
N LYS A 79 11.66 -8.38 -1.51
CA LYS A 79 10.25 -8.53 -1.88
C LYS A 79 9.40 -8.96 -0.66
N ALA A 80 8.17 -8.45 -0.61
CA ALA A 80 7.25 -8.74 0.47
C ALA A 80 6.80 -10.22 0.53
N THR A 81 6.43 -10.65 1.73
CA THR A 81 5.50 -11.77 1.93
C THR A 81 4.16 -11.17 2.37
N ALA A 82 3.05 -11.69 1.84
CA ALA A 82 1.72 -11.24 2.25
C ALA A 82 0.72 -12.40 2.40
N VAL A 83 -0.34 -12.17 3.15
CA VAL A 83 -1.45 -13.13 3.31
C VAL A 83 -2.77 -12.45 3.03
N TYR A 84 -3.56 -13.02 2.13
CA TYR A 84 -4.95 -12.60 1.91
C TYR A 84 -5.87 -13.27 2.92
N ILE A 85 -6.73 -12.47 3.56
CA ILE A 85 -7.73 -12.89 4.55
C ILE A 85 -9.11 -12.49 4.02
N PRO A 86 -10.03 -13.44 3.76
CA PRO A 86 -11.32 -13.12 3.17
C PRO A 86 -12.28 -12.47 4.17
N ILE A 87 -13.35 -11.85 3.68
CA ILE A 87 -14.48 -11.39 4.49
C ILE A 87 -15.03 -12.52 5.39
N ASN A 88 -15.72 -12.15 6.46
CA ASN A 88 -16.36 -13.05 7.43
C ASN A 88 -15.41 -14.11 8.04
N SER A 89 -14.14 -13.73 8.24
CA SER A 89 -13.11 -14.59 8.80
C SER A 89 -12.68 -14.11 10.19
N VAL A 90 -12.31 -15.07 11.04
CA VAL A 90 -11.48 -14.83 12.22
C VAL A 90 -10.05 -15.21 11.85
N TYR A 91 -9.08 -14.37 12.17
CA TYR A 91 -7.68 -14.64 11.93
C TYR A 91 -6.82 -14.32 13.15
N GLU A 92 -5.69 -14.99 13.24
CA GLU A 92 -4.69 -14.83 14.29
C GLU A 92 -3.31 -14.68 13.64
N ILE A 93 -2.51 -13.75 14.15
CA ILE A 93 -1.12 -13.50 13.74
C ILE A 93 -0.26 -13.68 14.98
N GLU A 94 0.77 -14.53 14.92
CA GLU A 94 1.68 -14.81 16.04
C GLU A 94 3.14 -14.59 15.61
N GLU A 95 3.94 -13.88 16.41
CA GLU A 95 5.38 -13.71 16.17
C GLU A 95 6.12 -15.05 16.24
N SER A 96 7.03 -15.33 15.28
CA SER A 96 7.55 -16.70 15.08
C SER A 96 9.08 -16.87 15.01
N ASP A 97 9.90 -15.81 15.17
CA ASP A 97 11.38 -15.84 15.10
C ASP A 97 12.06 -15.36 16.40
N GLY A 98 11.28 -15.01 17.42
CA GLY A 98 11.74 -14.43 18.67
C GLY A 98 12.21 -12.97 18.56
N LYS A 99 11.76 -12.23 17.54
CA LYS A 99 12.11 -10.83 17.24
C LYS A 99 10.85 -10.03 16.93
N ASN A 100 10.93 -8.71 17.04
CA ASN A 100 9.80 -7.86 16.70
C ASN A 100 9.41 -8.02 15.22
N ALA A 101 8.11 -7.99 14.95
CA ALA A 101 7.55 -8.02 13.61
C ALA A 101 6.64 -6.80 13.39
N GLU A 102 6.72 -6.20 12.20
CA GLU A 102 5.85 -5.11 11.78
C GLU A 102 5.02 -5.58 10.57
N ILE A 103 3.71 -5.48 10.67
CA ILE A 103 2.75 -5.95 9.66
C ILE A 103 1.80 -4.79 9.33
N ALA A 104 1.68 -4.47 8.04
CA ALA A 104 0.59 -3.62 7.57
C ALA A 104 -0.63 -4.51 7.32
N ILE A 105 -1.71 -4.22 8.05
CA ILE A 105 -3.02 -4.84 7.85
C ILE A 105 -3.83 -3.87 7.00
N VAL A 106 -3.87 -4.14 5.70
CA VAL A 106 -4.61 -3.32 4.74
C VAL A 106 -5.95 -3.97 4.46
N SER A 107 -6.98 -3.17 4.22
CA SER A 107 -8.33 -3.69 4.03
C SER A 107 -9.09 -2.98 2.90
N ALA A 108 -10.10 -3.67 2.37
CA ALA A 108 -11.09 -3.06 1.50
C ALA A 108 -12.48 -3.61 1.80
N ILE A 109 -13.52 -2.78 1.70
CA ILE A 109 -14.91 -3.26 1.71
C ILE A 109 -15.12 -4.20 0.54
N ALA A 110 -15.59 -5.42 0.83
CA ALA A 110 -15.81 -6.47 -0.15
C ALA A 110 -17.18 -7.13 0.03
N GLU A 111 -17.67 -7.74 -1.04
CA GLU A 111 -18.96 -8.41 -1.14
C GLU A 111 -18.80 -9.90 -1.45
N LYS A 112 -17.70 -10.28 -2.11
CA LYS A 112 -17.40 -11.66 -2.47
C LYS A 112 -16.41 -12.29 -1.51
N GLN A 113 -16.70 -13.52 -1.10
CA GLN A 113 -15.82 -14.30 -0.25
C GLN A 113 -14.96 -15.25 -1.09
N TYR A 114 -13.65 -15.25 -0.84
CA TYR A 114 -12.67 -16.14 -1.45
C TYR A 114 -11.95 -16.99 -0.39
N GLN A 115 -10.95 -17.77 -0.81
CA GLN A 115 -10.13 -18.58 0.11
C GLN A 115 -8.88 -17.80 0.54
N PRO A 116 -8.40 -17.96 1.78
CA PRO A 116 -7.15 -17.36 2.20
C PRO A 116 -5.97 -17.98 1.44
N PHE A 117 -4.95 -17.18 1.14
CA PHE A 117 -3.73 -17.64 0.48
C PHE A 117 -2.53 -16.77 0.85
N VAL A 118 -1.33 -17.31 0.61
CA VAL A 118 -0.05 -16.61 0.82
C VAL A 118 0.49 -16.14 -0.53
N VAL A 119 0.99 -14.91 -0.57
CA VAL A 119 1.86 -14.39 -1.62
C VAL A 119 3.29 -14.45 -1.09
N LYS A 120 4.12 -15.30 -1.68
CA LYS A 120 5.53 -15.43 -1.30
C LYS A 120 6.39 -14.41 -2.06
N PRO A 121 7.62 -14.13 -1.59
CA PRO A 121 8.53 -13.22 -2.31
C PRO A 121 8.74 -13.59 -3.78
N GLU A 122 8.77 -14.89 -4.11
CA GLU A 122 8.88 -15.39 -5.49
C GLU A 122 7.64 -15.12 -6.37
N ASP A 123 6.47 -14.92 -5.78
CA ASP A 123 5.22 -14.67 -6.51
C ASP A 123 5.07 -13.20 -6.95
N VAL A 124 5.71 -12.29 -6.20
CA VAL A 124 5.71 -10.84 -6.42
C VAL A 124 6.33 -10.49 -7.77
N ILE A 125 5.57 -9.76 -8.59
CA ILE A 125 6.03 -9.26 -9.88
C ILE A 125 6.75 -7.92 -9.70
N VAL A 126 7.97 -7.83 -10.21
CA VAL A 126 8.80 -6.62 -10.13
C VAL A 126 8.79 -5.92 -11.48
N ASN A 127 8.37 -4.67 -11.48
CA ASN A 127 8.33 -3.79 -12.64
C ASN A 127 9.30 -2.62 -12.43
N PHE A 128 10.31 -2.51 -13.29
CA PHE A 128 11.15 -1.32 -13.34
C PHE A 128 10.47 -0.27 -14.22
N ARG A 129 10.20 0.91 -13.66
CA ARG A 129 9.47 1.98 -14.36
C ARG A 129 10.28 3.27 -14.39
N GLY A 130 10.08 4.03 -15.47
CA GLY A 130 10.64 5.37 -15.64
C GLY A 130 12.10 5.41 -16.09
N ASN A 131 12.59 6.62 -16.28
CA ASN A 131 13.97 6.97 -16.64
C ASN A 131 14.54 7.93 -15.58
N ASP A 132 15.76 8.43 -15.79
CA ASP A 132 16.36 9.42 -14.90
C ASP A 132 15.41 10.60 -14.63
N GLY A 133 15.28 10.95 -13.34
CA GLY A 133 14.32 11.91 -12.82
C GLY A 133 13.06 11.26 -12.22
N TYR A 134 12.66 10.06 -12.67
CA TYR A 134 11.47 9.36 -12.17
C TYR A 134 11.58 7.83 -12.17
N LYS A 135 12.82 7.33 -12.07
CA LYS A 135 13.13 5.90 -12.06
C LYS A 135 12.69 5.28 -10.73
N ARG A 136 12.01 4.13 -10.80
CA ARG A 136 11.48 3.42 -9.63
C ARG A 136 11.32 1.92 -9.87
N GLU A 137 11.19 1.19 -8.79
CA GLU A 137 10.77 -0.22 -8.78
C GLU A 137 9.34 -0.31 -8.23
N VAL A 138 8.47 -1.06 -8.89
CA VAL A 138 7.10 -1.33 -8.43
C VAL A 138 6.93 -2.83 -8.27
N HIS A 139 6.53 -3.27 -7.09
CA HIS A 139 6.27 -4.66 -6.78
C HIS A 139 4.76 -4.88 -6.64
N ASP A 140 4.21 -5.71 -7.53
CA ASP A 140 2.82 -6.09 -7.51
C ASP A 140 2.63 -7.28 -6.55
N ILE A 141 1.95 -7.06 -5.43
CA ILE A 141 1.69 -8.09 -4.40
C ILE A 141 0.35 -8.77 -4.67
N ILE A 142 -0.75 -8.00 -4.68
CA ILE A 142 -2.11 -8.43 -5.04
C ILE A 142 -2.65 -7.47 -6.09
N VAL A 143 -2.37 -7.77 -7.36
CA VAL A 143 -2.78 -6.96 -8.52
C VAL A 143 -3.41 -7.90 -9.55
N GLU A 144 -2.88 -7.99 -10.78
CA GLU A 144 -3.45 -8.79 -11.88
C GLU A 144 -3.41 -10.29 -11.60
N LYS A 145 -2.30 -10.81 -11.04
CA LYS A 145 -2.18 -12.25 -10.72
C LYS A 145 -3.18 -12.75 -9.68
N ALA A 146 -3.79 -11.85 -8.91
CA ALA A 146 -4.77 -12.21 -7.89
C ALA A 146 -6.21 -12.22 -8.43
N GLU A 147 -6.42 -11.89 -9.70
CA GLU A 147 -7.75 -11.88 -10.32
C GLU A 147 -8.50 -13.19 -10.08
N GLY A 148 -9.78 -13.08 -9.70
CA GLY A 148 -10.63 -14.21 -9.36
C GLY A 148 -10.32 -14.91 -8.02
N ARG A 149 -9.38 -14.38 -7.21
CA ARG A 149 -9.04 -14.90 -5.86
C ARG A 149 -9.26 -13.89 -4.73
N VAL A 150 -9.62 -12.65 -5.08
CA VAL A 150 -9.88 -11.51 -4.19
C VAL A 150 -10.98 -10.64 -4.83
N ASP A 151 -11.64 -9.75 -4.09
CA ASP A 151 -12.81 -9.01 -4.61
C ASP A 151 -12.45 -7.67 -5.26
N ARG A 152 -11.92 -6.71 -4.48
CA ARG A 152 -11.64 -5.33 -4.90
C ARG A 152 -10.21 -4.89 -4.63
N ILE A 153 -9.59 -5.39 -3.56
CA ILE A 153 -8.36 -4.83 -3.03
C ILE A 153 -7.14 -5.01 -3.95
N LEU A 154 -6.52 -3.90 -4.33
CA LEU A 154 -5.22 -3.89 -4.98
C LEU A 154 -4.16 -3.49 -3.96
N VAL A 155 -3.05 -4.23 -3.93
CA VAL A 155 -1.94 -3.96 -3.02
C VAL A 155 -0.62 -4.14 -3.76
N GLY A 156 0.26 -3.17 -3.61
CA GLY A 156 1.64 -3.27 -4.04
C GLY A 156 2.51 -2.26 -3.33
N GLU A 157 3.79 -2.27 -3.66
CA GLU A 157 4.76 -1.38 -3.04
C GLU A 157 5.67 -0.75 -4.09
N THR A 158 6.04 0.52 -3.89
CA THR A 158 6.90 1.26 -4.80
C THR A 158 8.13 1.77 -4.08
N PHE A 159 9.28 1.66 -4.75
CA PHE A 159 10.58 2.11 -4.28
C PHE A 159 11.09 3.21 -5.20
N SER A 160 11.14 4.43 -4.68
CA SER A 160 11.79 5.56 -5.33
C SER A 160 13.27 5.59 -4.96
N TYR A 161 14.15 5.62 -5.97
CA TYR A 161 15.57 5.83 -5.70
C TYR A 161 15.82 7.27 -5.21
N PRO A 162 16.96 7.53 -4.55
CA PRO A 162 17.28 8.86 -4.05
C PRO A 162 17.22 9.95 -5.14
N GLY A 163 16.52 11.05 -4.83
CA GLY A 163 16.35 12.17 -5.76
C GLY A 163 15.40 11.93 -6.94
N GLN A 164 14.81 10.73 -7.06
CA GLN A 164 13.87 10.41 -8.13
C GLN A 164 12.44 10.74 -7.72
N TRP A 165 11.61 11.01 -8.72
CA TRP A 165 10.16 11.03 -8.58
C TRP A 165 9.54 9.65 -8.82
N SER A 166 8.37 9.42 -8.24
CA SER A 166 7.52 8.28 -8.53
C SER A 166 6.06 8.72 -8.53
N SER A 167 5.16 7.79 -8.89
CA SER A 167 3.82 8.14 -9.38
C SER A 167 3.90 9.26 -10.44
N TYR A 168 4.95 9.19 -11.27
CA TYR A 168 5.30 10.16 -12.30
C TYR A 168 5.53 9.44 -13.65
N PRO A 169 5.05 9.96 -14.80
CA PRO A 169 4.22 11.16 -14.97
C PRO A 169 3.00 11.15 -14.04
N SER A 170 2.64 12.32 -13.54
CA SER A 170 1.52 12.46 -12.61
C SER A 170 0.27 11.83 -13.20
N HIS A 171 -0.46 11.05 -12.41
CA HIS A 171 -1.68 10.39 -12.85
C HIS A 171 -2.74 10.42 -11.75
N LYS A 172 -3.99 10.16 -12.13
CA LYS A 172 -5.15 10.10 -11.25
C LYS A 172 -6.06 8.92 -11.61
N HIS A 173 -6.94 8.56 -10.69
CA HIS A 173 -7.95 7.50 -10.84
C HIS A 173 -9.15 7.84 -9.96
N ASP A 174 -9.74 9.01 -10.19
CA ASP A 174 -10.77 9.62 -9.34
C ASP A 174 -12.16 9.69 -9.99
N LYS A 175 -12.26 9.26 -11.26
CA LYS A 175 -13.50 9.21 -12.03
C LYS A 175 -13.66 7.87 -12.73
N TYR A 176 -14.91 7.40 -12.78
CA TYR A 176 -15.28 6.26 -13.58
C TYR A 176 -15.61 6.71 -15.01
N ASP A 177 -14.64 6.59 -15.92
CA ASP A 177 -14.78 6.90 -17.34
C ASP A 177 -14.01 5.88 -18.21
N PRO A 178 -14.38 4.57 -18.21
CA PRO A 178 -13.65 3.58 -19.00
C PRO A 178 -13.81 3.81 -20.51
N PRO A 179 -12.76 3.56 -21.33
CA PRO A 179 -11.48 2.96 -20.96
C PRO A 179 -10.42 3.99 -20.54
N VAL A 180 -10.78 5.25 -20.32
CA VAL A 180 -9.85 6.34 -20.04
C VAL A 180 -9.38 6.33 -18.59
N GLU A 181 -10.30 6.10 -17.67
CA GLU A 181 -10.04 6.18 -16.23
C GLU A 181 -10.95 5.23 -15.44
N THR A 182 -10.43 4.71 -14.33
CA THR A 182 -11.21 3.96 -13.33
C THR A 182 -11.19 4.68 -12.00
N GLU A 183 -12.29 4.65 -11.25
CA GLU A 183 -12.39 5.26 -9.92
C GLU A 183 -11.83 4.33 -8.84
N MET A 184 -10.79 4.77 -8.14
CA MET A 184 -10.11 4.08 -7.03
C MET A 184 -9.71 5.11 -5.97
N GLU A 185 -10.04 4.84 -4.70
CA GLU A 185 -9.36 5.50 -3.59
C GLU A 185 -8.01 4.83 -3.35
N GLU A 186 -7.01 5.60 -2.93
CA GLU A 186 -5.67 5.09 -2.66
C GLU A 186 -5.13 5.53 -1.30
N ILE A 187 -4.35 4.68 -0.65
CA ILE A 187 -3.59 5.00 0.56
C ILE A 187 -2.11 4.73 0.29
N TYR A 188 -1.24 5.67 0.66
CA TYR A 188 0.21 5.46 0.73
C TYR A 188 0.68 5.42 2.18
N TYR A 189 1.28 4.30 2.58
CA TYR A 189 2.02 4.16 3.84
C TYR A 189 3.52 4.21 3.59
N PHE A 190 4.19 5.22 4.11
CA PHE A 190 5.58 5.54 3.78
C PHE A 190 6.60 4.85 4.69
N LYS A 191 7.73 4.47 4.11
CA LYS A 191 8.99 4.19 4.82
C LYS A 191 10.11 4.96 4.15
N VAL A 192 11.09 5.39 4.94
CA VAL A 192 12.22 6.19 4.42
C VAL A 192 13.53 5.62 4.93
N TYR A 193 14.54 5.58 4.05
CA TYR A 193 15.87 5.08 4.41
C TYR A 193 16.99 5.99 3.89
N PRO A 194 17.92 6.43 4.76
CA PRO A 194 17.86 6.37 6.24
C PRO A 194 16.62 7.07 6.84
N LYS A 195 16.19 6.67 8.03
CA LYS A 195 14.90 7.09 8.64
C LYS A 195 14.81 8.58 8.96
N GLU A 196 15.96 9.24 9.09
CA GLU A 196 16.10 10.68 9.30
C GLU A 196 15.71 11.49 8.06
N GLY A 197 15.67 10.85 6.90
CA GLY A 197 15.28 11.44 5.62
C GLY A 197 13.81 11.81 5.52
N PHE A 198 13.42 12.24 4.32
CA PHE A 198 12.03 12.55 3.98
C PHE A 198 11.76 12.37 2.48
N GLY A 199 10.48 12.34 2.14
CA GLY A 199 9.99 12.58 0.79
C GLY A 199 9.00 13.74 0.78
N VAL A 200 8.50 14.08 -0.41
CA VAL A 200 7.40 15.03 -0.58
C VAL A 200 6.30 14.37 -1.38
N GLN A 201 5.13 14.19 -0.77
CA GLN A 201 3.91 13.87 -1.49
C GLN A 201 3.29 15.18 -1.99
N VAL A 202 2.94 15.24 -3.26
CA VAL A 202 2.14 16.34 -3.82
C VAL A 202 0.78 15.79 -4.24
N ILE A 203 -0.30 16.55 -4.01
CA ILE A 203 -1.64 16.20 -4.48
C ILE A 203 -2.27 17.43 -5.12
N TYR A 204 -2.77 17.31 -6.35
CA TYR A 204 -3.44 18.41 -7.04
C TYR A 204 -4.47 17.93 -8.06
N ASN A 205 -5.45 18.76 -8.39
CA ASN A 205 -6.45 18.46 -9.43
C ASN A 205 -6.34 19.42 -10.62
N ASP A 206 -7.16 19.20 -11.66
CA ASP A 206 -7.05 19.89 -12.95
C ASP A 206 -7.19 21.43 -12.86
N ASP A 207 -8.02 21.92 -11.94
CA ASP A 207 -8.31 23.35 -11.69
C ASP A 207 -7.56 23.93 -10.48
N LEU A 208 -6.74 23.10 -9.82
CA LEU A 208 -5.92 23.44 -8.65
C LEU A 208 -6.72 23.90 -7.41
N THR A 209 -8.01 23.58 -7.32
CA THR A 209 -8.75 23.77 -6.05
C THR A 209 -8.24 22.82 -4.96
N LEU A 210 -7.68 21.67 -5.36
CA LEU A 210 -6.81 20.83 -4.55
C LEU A 210 -5.38 21.09 -5.00
N ARG A 211 -4.50 21.51 -4.08
CA ARG A 211 -3.09 21.74 -4.34
C ARG A 211 -2.27 21.72 -3.04
N GLU A 212 -2.03 20.52 -2.53
CA GLU A 212 -1.39 20.29 -1.24
C GLU A 212 -0.04 19.58 -1.42
N SER A 213 0.85 19.79 -0.46
CA SER A 213 2.11 19.06 -0.38
C SER A 213 2.43 18.70 1.06
N PHE A 214 2.84 17.46 1.28
CA PHE A 214 3.18 16.93 2.59
C PHE A 214 4.64 16.49 2.59
N LEU A 215 5.40 16.96 3.59
CA LEU A 215 6.68 16.36 3.93
C LEU A 215 6.39 15.03 4.61
N VAL A 216 6.79 13.92 4.00
CA VAL A 216 6.52 12.56 4.50
C VAL A 216 7.77 11.96 5.16
N LYS A 217 7.58 11.37 6.34
CA LYS A 217 8.59 10.69 7.15
C LYS A 217 8.33 9.18 7.24
N ASP A 218 9.28 8.46 7.82
CA ASP A 218 9.15 7.01 8.07
C ASP A 218 7.91 6.70 8.92
N GLY A 219 6.98 5.94 8.37
CA GLY A 219 5.73 5.51 9.01
C GLY A 219 4.54 6.44 8.79
N ASP A 220 4.69 7.56 8.08
CA ASP A 220 3.57 8.47 7.78
C ASP A 220 2.62 7.84 6.76
N THR A 221 1.35 8.28 6.77
CA THR A 221 0.33 7.84 5.81
C THR A 221 -0.32 9.03 5.12
N VAL A 222 -0.58 8.90 3.81
CA VAL A 222 -1.41 9.84 3.04
C VAL A 222 -2.57 9.09 2.38
N VAL A 223 -3.76 9.68 2.44
CA VAL A 223 -4.97 9.21 1.74
C VAL A 223 -5.18 10.05 0.49
N ILE A 224 -5.38 9.40 -0.65
CA ILE A 224 -5.59 10.03 -1.96
C ILE A 224 -7.02 9.70 -2.41
N LYS A 225 -7.90 10.71 -2.33
CA LYS A 225 -9.32 10.58 -2.70
C LYS A 225 -9.59 11.04 -4.12
N GLU A 226 -8.82 12.00 -4.60
CA GLU A 226 -8.90 12.55 -5.94
C GLU A 226 -7.58 13.21 -6.35
N GLY A 227 -7.46 13.51 -7.64
CA GLY A 227 -6.37 14.27 -8.20
C GLY A 227 -5.11 13.47 -8.48
N TYR A 228 -4.16 14.18 -9.08
CA TYR A 228 -2.82 13.73 -9.39
C TYR A 228 -1.94 13.72 -8.15
N HIS A 229 -1.14 12.66 -7.97
CA HIS A 229 -0.48 12.41 -6.68
C HIS A 229 0.99 11.93 -6.79
N PRO A 230 1.90 12.70 -7.40
CA PRO A 230 3.30 12.29 -7.51
C PRO A 230 4.06 12.38 -6.17
N VAL A 231 5.13 11.60 -6.05
CA VAL A 231 6.02 11.56 -4.88
C VAL A 231 7.44 11.91 -5.30
N ALA A 232 8.09 12.81 -4.56
CA ALA A 232 9.52 13.11 -4.71
C ALA A 232 10.33 12.52 -3.55
N ALA A 233 11.37 11.75 -3.87
CA ALA A 233 12.36 11.33 -2.88
C ALA A 233 13.42 12.42 -2.69
N ALA A 234 13.76 12.75 -1.43
CA ALA A 234 14.88 13.66 -1.17
C ALA A 234 16.21 13.05 -1.67
N PRO A 235 17.17 13.86 -2.16
CA PRO A 235 18.50 13.37 -2.52
C PRO A 235 19.18 12.65 -1.34
N GLY A 236 19.77 11.49 -1.60
CA GLY A 236 20.40 10.63 -0.59
C GLY A 236 19.45 9.67 0.16
N PHE A 237 18.13 9.79 0.01
CA PHE A 237 17.15 8.98 0.75
C PHE A 237 16.26 8.16 -0.18
N LYS A 238 16.13 6.86 0.10
CA LYS A 238 15.14 6.01 -0.55
C LYS A 238 13.77 6.27 0.07
N VAL A 239 12.75 6.43 -0.77
CA VAL A 239 11.35 6.54 -0.33
C VAL A 239 10.60 5.31 -0.81
N TYR A 240 10.00 4.61 0.13
CA TYR A 240 9.08 3.50 -0.08
C TYR A 240 7.67 3.96 0.24
N TYR A 241 6.70 3.48 -0.53
CA TYR A 241 5.31 3.46 -0.08
C TYR A 241 4.64 2.16 -0.44
N LEU A 242 3.93 1.60 0.54
CA LEU A 242 2.91 0.58 0.32
C LEU A 242 1.66 1.29 -0.17
N TRP A 243 1.15 0.89 -1.32
CA TRP A 243 -0.05 1.44 -1.91
C TRP A 243 -1.20 0.43 -1.85
N ILE A 244 -2.37 0.93 -1.47
CA ILE A 244 -3.60 0.17 -1.29
C ILE A 244 -4.68 0.88 -2.08
N MET A 245 -5.34 0.17 -3.00
CA MET A 245 -6.45 0.73 -3.76
C MET A 245 -7.69 -0.16 -3.71
N ALA A 246 -8.85 0.46 -3.73
CA ALA A 246 -10.11 -0.19 -4.06
C ALA A 246 -11.12 0.87 -4.52
N GLY A 247 -12.11 0.42 -5.28
CA GLY A 247 -13.15 1.30 -5.81
C GLY A 247 -14.46 0.56 -6.08
N PRO A 248 -15.51 1.29 -6.49
CA PRO A 248 -16.85 0.73 -6.67
C PRO A 248 -16.96 -0.29 -7.82
N TYR A 249 -16.08 -0.21 -8.82
CA TYR A 249 -16.27 -0.86 -10.13
C TYR A 249 -15.32 -2.03 -10.39
N GLY A 250 -15.00 -2.78 -9.33
CA GLY A 250 -14.11 -3.94 -9.39
C GLY A 250 -12.63 -3.57 -9.32
N ARG A 251 -11.76 -4.44 -9.85
CA ARG A 251 -10.30 -4.41 -9.63
C ARG A 251 -9.51 -3.77 -10.76
N LYS A 252 -10.13 -3.53 -11.92
CA LYS A 252 -9.40 -3.03 -13.08
C LYS A 252 -8.88 -1.62 -12.78
N LEU A 253 -7.56 -1.47 -12.84
CA LEU A 253 -6.90 -0.18 -12.69
C LEU A 253 -6.58 0.40 -14.07
N THR A 254 -7.05 1.59 -14.34
CA THR A 254 -6.67 2.38 -15.52
C THR A 254 -6.47 3.82 -15.06
N PRO A 255 -5.23 4.21 -14.72
CA PRO A 255 -4.94 5.56 -14.29
C PRO A 255 -4.86 6.48 -15.52
N LYS A 256 -5.26 7.73 -15.33
CA LYS A 256 -5.18 8.79 -16.34
C LYS A 256 -4.02 9.71 -16.03
N ASP A 257 -3.02 9.73 -16.90
CA ASP A 257 -1.90 10.67 -16.81
C ASP A 257 -2.38 12.13 -16.98
N ASP A 258 -1.69 13.07 -16.33
CA ASP A 258 -1.90 14.50 -16.54
C ASP A 258 -1.51 14.87 -17.98
N PRO A 259 -2.48 15.23 -18.84
CA PRO A 259 -2.20 15.57 -20.23
C PRO A 259 -1.33 16.81 -20.38
N LYS A 260 -1.27 17.69 -19.36
CA LYS A 260 -0.44 18.90 -19.34
C LYS A 260 1.03 18.57 -19.10
N LEU A 261 1.34 17.48 -18.38
CA LEU A 261 2.70 17.11 -18.02
C LEU A 261 3.27 15.98 -18.87
N VAL A 262 2.43 15.08 -19.39
CA VAL A 262 2.89 13.93 -20.20
C VAL A 262 3.67 14.36 -21.45
N GLY A 263 3.35 15.53 -22.02
CA GLY A 263 4.06 16.10 -23.17
C GLY A 263 5.52 16.44 -22.85
N ALA A 264 5.81 16.94 -21.65
CA ALA A 264 7.16 17.29 -21.22
C ALA A 264 8.09 16.06 -21.16
N MET A 265 7.53 14.87 -21.00
CA MET A 265 8.27 13.61 -20.87
C MET A 265 8.73 13.04 -22.21
N LYS A 266 8.17 13.54 -23.32
CA LYS A 266 8.54 13.14 -24.68
C LYS A 266 9.65 14.02 -25.27
N ILE A 267 10.02 15.10 -24.59
CA ILE A 267 11.04 16.04 -25.01
C ILE A 267 12.36 15.60 -24.37
N ASN A 268 13.01 14.59 -24.96
CA ASN A 268 14.42 14.26 -24.75
C ASN A 268 14.95 13.56 -26.00
#